data_AF-A0A2H4ZBB7-F1
#
_entry.id   AF-A0A2H4ZBB7-F1
#
_cell.length_a   1.000
_cell.length_b   1.000
_cell.length_c   1.000
_cell.angle_alpha   90.00
_cell.angle_beta   90.00
_cell.angle_gamma   90.00
#
_symmetry.space_group_name_H-M   'P 1'
#
loop_
_entity.id
_entity.type
_entity.pdbx_description
1 polymer ?
#
loop_
_entity_poly.entity_id
_entity_poly.type
_entity_poly.pdbx_seq_one_letter_code
_entity_poly.pdbx_strand_id
1 'polypeptide(L)' 'MSEWYTYDEKCKKALLTLMERAKRPIKVTAGKLLDLSLATFATIMRRSYSLLAA' A
#
# COMPACT_ATOMS: atom_id res chain seq x y z
N MET A 1 20.29 -6.98 -11.75
CA MET A 1 19.45 -5.78 -11.99
C MET A 1 18.84 -5.95 -13.37
N SER A 2 17.52 -5.89 -13.54
CA SER A 2 16.93 -6.04 -14.87
C SER A 2 17.26 -4.81 -15.73
N GLU A 3 17.80 -5.01 -16.92
CA GLU A 3 18.16 -3.94 -17.87
C GLU A 3 16.91 -3.41 -18.59
N TRP A 4 15.98 -2.79 -17.85
CA TRP A 4 14.71 -2.30 -18.38
C TRP A 4 14.88 -1.23 -19.49
N TYR A 5 16.06 -0.61 -19.57
CA TYR A 5 16.42 0.36 -20.60
C TYR A 5 16.77 -0.27 -21.95
N THR A 6 17.00 -1.58 -22.05
CA THR A 6 17.22 -2.29 -23.33
C THR A 6 15.93 -2.85 -23.92
N TYR A 7 14.83 -2.81 -23.18
CA TYR A 7 13.54 -3.33 -23.64
C TYR A 7 12.96 -2.55 -24.82
N ASP A 8 12.08 -3.24 -25.55
CA ASP A 8 11.26 -2.64 -26.59
C ASP A 8 10.49 -1.42 -26.07
N GLU A 9 10.23 -0.45 -26.94
CA GLU A 9 9.57 0.80 -26.57
C GLU A 9 8.18 0.56 -25.95
N LYS A 10 7.47 -0.49 -26.38
CA LYS A 10 6.18 -0.89 -25.81
C LYS A 10 6.33 -1.34 -24.35
N CYS A 11 7.35 -2.16 -24.07
CA CYS A 11 7.65 -2.65 -22.73
C CYS A 11 8.07 -1.51 -21.80
N LYS A 12 8.91 -0.58 -22.28
CA LYS A 12 9.31 0.62 -21.51
C LYS A 12 8.11 1.47 -21.12
N LYS A 13 7.21 1.77 -22.07
CA LYS A 13 5.99 2.54 -21.80
C LYS A 13 5.06 1.85 -20.80
N ALA A 14 4.89 0.54 -20.91
CA ALA A 14 4.10 -0.24 -19.96
C ALA A 14 4.72 -0.20 -18.55
N LEU A 15 6.04 -0.34 -18.45
CA LEU A 15 6.78 -0.33 -17.20
C LEU A 15 6.76 1.06 -16.54
N LEU A 16 6.86 2.13 -17.33
CA LEU A 16 6.69 3.51 -16.85
C LEU A 16 5.28 3.73 -16.29
N THR A 17 4.26 3.23 -16.97
CA THR A 17 2.86 3.29 -16.52
C THR A 17 2.66 2.51 -15.22
N LEU A 18 3.28 1.34 -15.10
CA LEU A 18 3.26 0.54 -13.87
C LEU A 18 3.93 1.28 -12.72
N MET A 19 5.09 1.89 -12.96
CA MET A 19 5.81 2.70 -11.97
C MET A 19 4.96 3.89 -11.49
N GLU A 20 4.35 4.65 -12.40
CA GLU A 20 3.46 5.76 -12.03
C GLU A 20 2.26 5.29 -11.20
N ARG A 21 1.69 4.13 -11.52
CA ARG A 21 0.60 3.52 -10.72
C ARG A 21 1.09 3.04 -9.36
N ALA A 22 2.28 2.46 -9.29
CA ALA A 22 2.86 1.95 -8.05
C ALA A 22 3.29 3.06 -7.07
N LYS A 23 3.54 4.28 -7.56
CA LYS A 23 3.76 5.46 -6.69
C LYS A 23 2.57 5.72 -5.76
N ARG A 24 1.35 5.33 -6.15
CA ARG A 24 0.19 5.36 -5.26
C ARG A 24 0.17 4.07 -4.46
N PRO A 25 0.40 4.11 -3.13
CA PRO A 25 0.32 2.92 -2.31
C PRO A 25 -1.07 2.32 -2.45
N ILE A 26 -1.14 1.00 -2.61
CA ILE A 26 -2.40 0.25 -2.59
C ILE A 26 -2.93 0.32 -1.16
N LYS A 27 -3.71 1.36 -0.87
CA LYS A 27 -4.38 1.54 0.41
C LYS A 27 -5.67 0.77 0.38
N VAL A 28 -5.70 -0.36 1.09
CA VAL A 28 -6.94 -1.10 1.31
C VAL A 28 -7.66 -0.42 2.46
N THR A 29 -8.84 0.16 2.21
CA THR A 29 -9.63 0.81 3.26
C THR A 29 -10.80 -0.08 3.65
N ALA A 30 -11.02 -0.34 4.94
CA ALA A 30 -12.26 -0.95 5.40
C ALA A 30 -13.38 0.10 5.38
N GLY A 31 -14.37 -0.13 4.52
CA GLY A 31 -15.54 0.74 4.37
C GLY A 31 -15.25 2.20 3.97
N LYS A 32 -14.05 2.51 3.44
CA LYS A 32 -13.52 3.88 3.24
C LYS A 32 -13.35 4.70 4.53
N LEU A 33 -13.45 4.06 5.70
CA LEU A 33 -13.38 4.72 7.00
C LEU A 33 -12.01 4.56 7.66
N LEU A 34 -11.35 3.43 7.44
CA LEU A 34 -10.05 3.13 8.04
C LEU A 34 -9.10 2.48 7.04
N ASP A 35 -7.88 2.99 6.98
CA ASP A 35 -6.78 2.34 6.26
C ASP A 35 -6.45 1.02 6.98
N LEU A 36 -6.52 -0.10 6.26
CA LEU A 36 -6.07 -1.40 6.73
C LEU A 36 -4.54 -1.40 6.72
N SER A 37 -3.98 -0.99 7.84
CA SER A 37 -2.54 -0.97 8.08
C SER A 37 -2.22 -1.64 9.41
N LEU A 38 -1.00 -2.14 9.55
CA LEU A 38 -0.50 -2.68 10.83
C LEU A 38 -0.59 -1.64 11.96
N ALA A 39 -0.38 -0.37 11.63
CA ALA A 39 -0.50 0.73 12.60
C ALA A 39 -1.94 0.89 13.09
N THR A 40 -2.92 0.84 12.19
CA THR A 40 -4.35 0.88 12.54
C THR A 40 -4.72 -0.33 13.41
N PHE A 41 -4.26 -1.53 13.05
CA PHE A 41 -4.49 -2.74 13.82
C PHE A 41 -3.91 -2.65 15.24
N ALA A 42 -2.65 -2.22 15.38
CA ALA A 42 -2.01 -2.04 16.68
C ALA A 42 -2.74 -0.98 17.53
N THR A 43 -3.24 0.08 16.89
CA THR A 43 -4.04 1.11 17.56
C THR A 43 -5.33 0.54 18.11
N ILE A 44 -6.07 -0.24 17.31
CA ILE A 44 -7.31 -0.91 17.75
C ILE A 44 -7.01 -1.82 18.93
N MET A 45 -5.99 -2.69 18.82
CA MET A 45 -5.59 -3.60 19.89
C MET A 45 -5.28 -2.85 21.19
N ARG A 46 -4.47 -1.80 21.12
CA ARG A 46 -4.12 -0.97 22.30
C ARG A 46 -5.36 -0.33 22.94
N ARG A 47 -6.30 0.16 22.14
CA ARG A 47 -7.56 0.74 22.63
C ARG A 47 -8.42 -0.31 23.32
N SER A 48 -8.58 -1.49 22.72
CA SER A 48 -9.33 -2.59 23.31
C SER A 48 -8.75 -3.02 24.65
N TYR A 49 -7.43 -3.16 24.77
CA TYR A 49 -6.79 -3.47 26.05
C TYR A 49 -6.98 -2.36 27.08
N SER A 50 -6.84 -1.09 26.70
CA SER A 50 -7.06 0.03 27.60
C SER A 50 -8.49 0.12 28.12
N LEU A 51 -9.48 -0.29 27.31
CA LEU A 51 -10.89 -0.32 27.71
C LEU A 51 -11.18 -1.46 28.68
N LEU A 52 -10.54 -2.62 28.50
CA LEU A 52 -10.73 -3.78 29.38
C LEU A 52 -9.96 -3.66 30.70
N ALA A 53 -8.88 -2.87 30.72
CA ALA A 53 -8.07 -2.64 31.91
C ALA A 53 -8.55 -1.46 32.77
N ALA A 54 -9.57 -0.72 32.32
CA ALA A 54 -10.23 0.37 33.05
C ALA A 54 -11.47 -0.15 33.78
#